data_AF-A0A5K7X5G0-F1
#
_entry.id   AF-A0A5K7X5G0-F1
#
_cell.length_a   1.000
_cell.length_b   1.000
_cell.length_c   1.000
_cell.angle_alpha   90.00
_cell.angle_beta   90.00
_cell.angle_gamma   90.00
#
_symmetry.space_group_name_H-M   'P 1'
#
loop_
_entity.id
_entity.type
_entity.pdbx_description
1 polymer ?
#
loop_
_entity_poly.entity_id
_entity_poly.type
_entity_poly.pdbx_seq_one_letter_code
_entity_poly.pdbx_strand_id
1 'polypeptide(L)'
;MAERAGAYWLIDAISSWLPSSQFQAAVRRNQWISEIHFWKLEVGGDRSAVLTALADSGEESVIRQAIEYTDFPLPEIDLYCAFEGEHWTLMLPSEY
;
A
#
# COMPACT_ATOMS: atom_id res chain seq x y z
N MET A 1 -4.99 -13.44 -8.06
CA MET A 1 -6.30 -13.17 -8.68
C MET A 1 -6.60 -11.67 -8.48
N ALA A 2 -5.91 -10.79 -9.21
CA ALA A 2 -6.03 -9.33 -9.07
C ALA A 2 -6.67 -8.69 -10.31
N GLU A 3 -7.54 -9.45 -10.98
CA GLU A 3 -8.25 -8.95 -12.15
C GLU A 3 -9.65 -8.48 -11.73
N ARG A 4 -9.89 -7.17 -11.88
CA ARG A 4 -11.20 -6.47 -11.94
C ARG A 4 -11.72 -5.79 -10.67
N ALA A 5 -10.95 -4.86 -10.12
CA ALA A 5 -11.51 -3.79 -9.29
C ALA A 5 -11.16 -2.36 -9.79
N GLY A 6 -10.75 -2.17 -11.05
CA GLY A 6 -10.49 -0.83 -11.61
C GLY A 6 -9.33 -0.05 -10.95
N ALA A 7 -8.66 -0.62 -9.96
CA ALA A 7 -7.68 0.05 -9.12
C ALA A 7 -6.23 -0.06 -9.63
N TYR A 8 -6.03 -0.05 -10.96
CA TYR A 8 -4.68 -0.10 -11.54
C TYR A 8 -3.83 1.08 -11.07
N TRP A 9 -4.45 2.24 -10.89
CA TRP A 9 -3.78 3.44 -10.37
C TRP A 9 -3.27 3.24 -8.94
N LEU A 10 -3.95 2.44 -8.10
CA LEU A 10 -3.54 2.17 -6.72
C LEU A 10 -2.29 1.30 -6.70
N ILE A 11 -2.22 0.30 -7.58
CA ILE A 11 -1.03 -0.55 -7.75
C ILE A 11 0.17 0.30 -8.21
N ASP A 12 -0.04 1.19 -9.18
CA ASP A 12 1.00 2.11 -9.67
C ASP A 12 1.48 3.06 -8.57
N ALA A 13 0.55 3.65 -7.81
CA ALA A 13 0.86 4.53 -6.69
C ALA A 13 1.72 3.82 -5.63
N ILE A 14 1.35 2.61 -5.22
CA ILE A 14 2.13 1.78 -4.29
C ILE A 14 3.51 1.47 -4.87
N SER A 15 3.56 1.03 -6.12
CA SER A 15 4.81 0.64 -6.80
C SER A 15 5.80 1.80 -6.92
N SER A 16 5.31 3.03 -7.12
CA SER A 16 6.10 4.27 -7.16
C SER A 16 6.81 4.57 -5.82
N TRP A 17 6.22 4.14 -4.70
CA TRP A 17 6.81 4.34 -3.37
C TRP A 17 7.91 3.34 -3.02
N LEU A 18 7.88 2.11 -3.55
CA LEU A 18 8.87 1.07 -3.25
C LEU A 18 10.33 1.48 -3.54
N PRO A 19 10.67 2.15 -4.67
CA PRO A 19 12.02 2.67 -4.89
C PRO A 19 12.31 4.00 -4.18
N SER A 20 11.35 4.59 -3.45
CA SER A 20 11.51 5.90 -2.84
C SER A 20 12.52 5.89 -1.69
N SER A 21 13.25 7.00 -1.51
CA SER A 21 14.19 7.17 -0.40
C SER A 21 13.55 7.00 0.98
N GLN A 22 12.26 7.33 1.11
CA GLN A 22 11.49 7.18 2.34
C GLN A 22 11.24 5.70 2.67
N PHE A 23 10.80 4.92 1.68
CA PHE A 23 10.64 3.47 1.85
C PHE A 23 11.98 2.81 2.19
N GLN A 24 13.05 3.17 1.48
CA GLN A 24 14.39 2.64 1.75
C GLN A 24 14.89 3.02 3.15
N ALA A 25 14.52 4.20 3.67
CA ALA A 25 14.82 4.58 5.05
C ALA A 25 14.05 3.74 6.07
N ALA A 26 12.79 3.39 5.78
CA ALA A 26 12.00 2.49 6.61
C ALA A 26 12.61 1.09 6.63
N VAL A 27 12.98 0.53 5.47
CA VAL A 27 13.67 -0.77 5.35
C VAL A 27 14.98 -0.80 6.15
N ARG A 28 15.77 0.29 6.13
CA ARG A 28 17.01 0.37 6.94
C ARG A 28 16.76 0.34 8.44
N ARG A 29 15.59 0.82 8.90
CA ARG A 29 15.21 0.81 10.32
C ARG A 29 14.61 -0.53 10.73
N ASN A 30 13.82 -1.14 9.84
CA ASN A 30 13.21 -2.44 10.05
C ASN A 30 13.32 -3.26 8.75
N GLN A 31 14.25 -4.23 8.75
CA GLN A 31 14.53 -5.06 7.57
C GLN A 31 13.32 -5.92 7.17
N TRP A 32 12.41 -6.21 8.09
CA TRP A 32 11.19 -6.98 7.81
C TRP A 32 10.32 -6.33 6.75
N ILE A 33 10.33 -4.99 6.65
CA ILE A 33 9.60 -4.21 5.64
C ILE A 33 10.03 -4.58 4.20
N SER A 34 11.28 -5.04 4.04
CA SER A 34 11.78 -5.51 2.74
C SER A 34 11.25 -6.88 2.32
N GLU A 35 10.66 -7.64 3.25
CA GLU A 35 10.04 -8.93 2.99
C GLU A 35 8.52 -8.78 2.90
N ILE A 36 7.91 -8.10 3.88
CA ILE A 36 6.47 -7.89 3.92
C ILE A 36 6.12 -6.56 4.59
N HIS A 37 5.13 -5.87 4.04
CA HIS A 37 4.55 -4.66 4.62
C HIS A 37 3.09 -4.49 4.15
N PHE A 38 2.37 -3.58 4.80
CA PHE A 38 0.92 -3.43 4.62
C PHE A 38 0.60 -2.06 4.07
N TRP A 39 -0.40 -1.98 3.21
CA TRP A 39 -0.91 -0.75 2.63
C TRP A 39 -2.38 -0.60 2.95
N LYS A 40 -2.77 0.60 3.34
CA LYS A 40 -4.18 0.95 3.56
C LYS A 40 -4.54 2.19 2.76
N LEU A 41 -5.58 2.08 1.95
CA LEU A 41 -6.23 3.23 1.31
C LEU A 41 -7.54 3.52 2.04
N GLU A 42 -7.72 4.75 2.50
CA GLU A 42 -8.94 5.24 3.13
C GLU A 42 -9.53 6.35 2.27
N VAL A 43 -10.76 6.19 1.78
CA VAL A 43 -11.47 7.14 0.93
C VAL A 43 -12.42 7.99 1.77
N GLY A 44 -12.20 9.30 1.73
CA GLY A 44 -13.05 10.31 2.37
C GLY A 44 -14.39 10.48 1.65
N GLY A 45 -15.38 11.03 2.38
CA GLY A 45 -16.73 11.28 1.83
C GLY A 45 -16.77 12.30 0.69
N ASP A 46 -15.71 13.10 0.52
CA ASP A 46 -15.49 14.05 -0.57
C ASP A 46 -14.73 13.45 -1.77
N ARG A 47 -14.51 12.12 -1.77
CA ARG A 47 -13.66 11.39 -2.72
C ARG A 47 -12.18 11.71 -2.63
N SER A 48 -11.72 12.44 -1.61
CA SER A 48 -10.30 12.43 -1.26
C SER A 48 -9.90 11.06 -0.75
N ALA A 49 -8.62 10.74 -0.74
CA ALA A 49 -8.15 9.53 -0.09
C ALA A 49 -6.79 9.72 0.58
N VAL A 50 -6.49 8.83 1.52
CA VAL A 50 -5.17 8.74 2.15
C VAL A 50 -4.66 7.33 1.94
N LEU A 51 -3.52 7.22 1.26
CA LEU A 51 -2.79 5.97 1.12
C LEU A 51 -1.67 5.95 2.16
N THR A 52 -1.62 4.90 2.97
CA THR A 52 -0.60 4.70 4.00
C THR A 52 0.11 3.38 3.80
N ALA A 53 1.40 3.35 4.12
CA ALA A 53 2.15 2.10 4.28
C ALA A 53 2.49 1.91 5.76
N LEU A 54 2.35 0.70 6.26
CA LEU A 54 2.55 0.29 7.65
C LEU A 54 3.60 -0.84 7.67
N ALA A 55 4.48 -0.81 8.67
CA ALA A 55 5.44 -1.89 8.88
C ALA A 55 4.75 -3.15 9.41
N ASP A 56 3.77 -2.97 10.30
CA ASP A 56 2.91 -4.01 10.85
C ASP A 56 1.54 -3.43 11.24
N SER A 57 0.57 -4.29 11.54
CA SER A 57 -0.79 -3.86 11.91
C SER A 57 -0.76 -3.14 13.26
N GLY A 58 -1.02 -1.84 13.26
CA GLY A 58 -1.02 -1.00 14.47
C GLY A 58 0.27 -0.21 14.73
N GLU A 59 1.26 -0.29 13.84
CA GLU A 59 2.45 0.57 13.85
C GLU A 59 2.18 1.96 13.22
N GLU A 60 3.09 2.90 13.42
CA GLU A 60 3.05 4.21 12.73
C GLU A 60 3.26 4.05 11.22
N SER A 61 2.52 4.82 10.41
CA SER A 61 2.65 4.78 8.96
C SER A 61 4.03 5.27 8.51
N VAL A 62 4.78 4.41 7.81
CA VAL A 62 6.10 4.75 7.25
C VAL A 62 5.98 5.66 6.02
N ILE A 63 4.85 5.58 5.31
CA ILE A 63 4.51 6.41 4.16
C ILE A 63 3.08 6.88 4.35
N ARG A 64 2.84 8.15 4.00
CA ARG A 64 1.50 8.74 3.95
C ARG A 64 1.41 9.63 2.71
N GLN A 65 0.51 9.27 1.80
CA GLN A 65 0.21 10.02 0.59
C GLN A 65 -1.23 10.49 0.65
N ALA A 66 -1.42 11.81 0.57
CA ALA A 66 -2.74 12.38 0.35
C ALA A 66 -3.07 12.32 -1.16
N ILE A 67 -4.28 11.90 -1.47
CA ILE A 67 -4.83 11.81 -2.82
C ILE A 67 -6.01 12.77 -2.87
N GLU A 68 -5.93 13.79 -3.71
CA GLU A 68 -6.96 14.84 -3.78
C GLU A 68 -8.30 14.31 -4.31
N TYR A 69 -8.25 13.29 -5.17
CA TYR A 69 -9.44 12.66 -5.74
C TYR A 69 -9.16 11.21 -6.12
N THR A 70 -10.10 10.32 -5.83
CA THR A 70 -10.11 8.94 -6.33
C THR A 70 -11.51 8.50 -6.76
N ASP A 71 -11.58 7.65 -7.79
CA ASP A 71 -12.79 6.94 -8.20
C ASP A 71 -12.92 5.55 -7.55
N PHE A 72 -12.06 5.22 -6.58
CA PHE A 72 -12.10 3.92 -5.92
C PHE A 72 -13.47 3.67 -5.26
N PRO A 73 -14.10 2.51 -5.56
CA PRO A 73 -15.51 2.31 -5.22
C PRO A 73 -15.76 1.96 -3.75
N LEU A 74 -14.72 1.54 -3.01
CA LEU A 74 -14.84 1.13 -1.61
C LEU A 74 -14.37 2.25 -0.68
N PRO A 75 -14.95 2.38 0.53
CA PRO A 75 -14.53 3.37 1.51
C PRO A 75 -13.12 3.12 2.05
N GLU A 76 -12.67 1.87 2.07
CA GLU A 76 -11.30 1.51 2.41
C GLU A 76 -10.90 0.19 1.75
N ILE A 77 -9.59 -0.04 1.65
CA ILE A 77 -9.02 -1.34 1.30
C ILE A 77 -7.66 -1.51 1.98
N ASP A 78 -7.45 -2.71 2.51
CA ASP A 78 -6.16 -3.18 3.01
C ASP A 78 -5.50 -4.08 1.97
N LEU A 79 -4.19 -3.93 1.80
CA LEU A 79 -3.36 -4.64 0.83
C LEU A 79 -2.06 -5.10 1.50
N TYR A 80 -1.60 -6.28 1.12
CA TYR A 80 -0.39 -6.91 1.63
C TYR A 80 0.62 -6.90 0.51
N CYS A 81 1.79 -6.32 0.73
CA CYS A 81 2.87 -6.28 -0.24
C CYS A 81 3.99 -7.19 0.27
N ALA A 82 4.17 -8.33 -0.38
CA ALA A 82 5.21 -9.29 -0.06
C ALA A 82 6.23 -9.39 -1.19
N PHE A 83 7.50 -9.54 -0.85
CA PHE A 83 8.57 -9.78 -1.80
C PHE A 83 8.82 -11.28 -1.93
N GLU A 84 8.58 -11.85 -3.12
CA GLU A 84 8.76 -13.28 -3.38
C GLU A 84 10.17 -13.61 -3.92
N GLY A 85 11.16 -12.78 -3.60
CA GLY A 85 12.57 -12.96 -4.02
C GLY A 85 12.91 -12.37 -5.39
N GLU A 86 11.94 -12.24 -6.29
CA GLU A 86 12.13 -11.65 -7.64
C GLU A 86 11.24 -10.42 -7.89
N HIS A 87 10.02 -10.44 -7.38
CA HIS A 87 9.03 -9.39 -7.59
C HIS A 87 8.19 -9.14 -6.34
N TRP A 88 7.58 -7.96 -6.29
CA TRP A 88 6.59 -7.61 -5.29
C TRP A 88 5.21 -8.10 -5.71
N THR A 89 4.55 -8.82 -4.83
CA THR A 89 3.19 -9.33 -5.01
C THR A 89 2.27 -8.61 -4.05
N LEU A 90 1.23 -7.98 -4.61
CA LEU A 90 0.15 -7.34 -3.84
C LEU A 90 -1.02 -8.32 -3.69
N MET A 91 -1.45 -8.55 -2.46
CA MET A 91 -2.50 -9.51 -2.09
C MET A 91 -3.58 -8.83 -1.23
N LEU A 92 -4.80 -9.36 -1.28
CA LEU A 92 -5.87 -8.97 -0.37
C LEU A 92 -5.75 -9.74 0.96
N PRO A 93 -6.17 -9.17 2.11
CA PRO A 93 -6.21 -9.87 3.40
C PRO A 93 -6.97 -11.17 3.37
N SER A 94 -8.03 -11.23 2.57
CA SER A 94 -8.90 -12.40 2.46
C SER A 94 -8.31 -13.53 1.61
N GLU A 95 -7.14 -13.33 1.00
CA GLU A 95 -6.42 -14.35 0.22
C GLU A 95 -5.36 -15.13 1.04
N TYR A 96 -5.30 -14.93 2.37
CA TYR A 96 -4.44 -15.66 3.31
C TYR A 96 -5.27 -16.40 4.36
#